data_AF-A0A0N4YCE3-F1
#
_entry.id   AF-A0A0N4YCE3-F1
#
_cell.length_a   1.000
_cell.length_b   1.000
_cell.length_c   1.000
_cell.angle_alpha   90.00
_cell.angle_beta   90.00
_cell.angle_gamma   90.00
#
_symmetry.space_group_name_H-M   'P 1'
#
loop_
_entity.id
_entity.type
_entity.pdbx_description
1 polymer ?
#
loop_
_entity_poly.entity_id
_entity_poly.type
_entity_poly.pdbx_seq_one_letter_code
_entity_poly.pdbx_strand_id
1 'polypeptide(L)'
;MRKLKAEGQLPPGMDPEKTTGAVMHKVMCGGQEVIFIMLDPPPCACVKLANGKKRYCKKHRHMRREKKKEKKAAGGGMVKDDGSDRKKVVDLRHAEDSEIDEEKAIDGAITPDKIAVVGPAGCAVLVDIAKPEGPEVGPNMKIDKPMKGILVQGAHDTPQFIPEDKIQKGPDGKPKNRNYTAGYLRPGPHGESIFYADGQIQPDNTNKPADLVVPGVDKNLQNKVGRDINPPVEVDINRNGMPEIRQITENYVVKDRNATVGVISRNRDGVCVLAVSQGQQFGAQYNAAPVPTTPEKNAKPGDIVGKLVEDENGNERVIKPNENPAPNERQCGIIVLGNNKQPVLIRELKEQTTAAIMPTVVRAESVQKGQEPAINRADVLVQSKVEGKTVQQVEKKTTGPLPAGQSAYAAPKPGMATSQTIPPPQKSSAAPAPASAAKPPPPPPPRPTGKEQFSVYLVQKT
;
A
#
# COMPACT_ATOMS: atom_id res chain seq x y z
N MET A 1 26.09 29.24 2.73
CA MET A 1 26.33 27.80 2.92
C MET A 1 27.81 27.43 3.11
N ARG A 2 28.73 27.61 2.14
CA ARG A 2 30.16 27.27 2.35
C ARG A 2 30.83 28.01 3.52
N LYS A 3 30.52 29.29 3.71
CA LYS A 3 31.00 30.10 4.84
C LYS A 3 30.46 29.60 6.20
N LEU A 4 29.15 29.31 6.28
CA LEU A 4 28.51 28.74 7.48
C LEU A 4 29.00 27.33 7.83
N LYS A 5 29.39 26.52 6.83
CA LYS A 5 30.07 25.22 7.03
C LYS A 5 31.44 25.40 7.68
N ALA A 6 32.20 26.39 7.23
CA ALA A 6 33.51 26.71 7.81
C ALA A 6 33.40 27.29 9.22
N GLU A 7 32.30 28.00 9.52
CA GLU A 7 32.00 28.59 10.83
C GLU A 7 31.31 27.59 11.79
N GLY A 8 31.05 26.34 11.36
CA GLY A 8 30.43 25.30 12.20
C GLY A 8 28.95 25.55 12.54
N GLN A 9 28.29 26.47 11.84
CA GLN A 9 26.91 26.90 12.13
C GLN A 9 25.86 26.13 11.33
N LEU A 10 26.22 25.03 10.68
CA LEU A 10 25.26 24.16 10.02
C LEU A 10 24.71 23.12 11.02
N PRO A 11 23.41 22.77 10.93
CA PRO A 11 22.83 21.68 11.70
C PRO A 11 23.62 20.37 11.50
N PRO A 12 23.76 19.54 12.55
CA PRO A 12 24.44 18.24 12.45
C PRO A 12 23.83 17.39 11.32
N GLY A 13 24.68 16.85 10.44
CA GLY A 13 24.25 15.98 9.33
C GLY A 13 23.85 16.70 8.03
N MET A 14 23.90 18.04 7.97
CA MET A 14 23.56 18.79 6.76
C MET A 14 24.74 18.87 5.77
N ASP A 15 24.60 18.25 4.58
CA ASP A 15 25.57 18.36 3.49
C ASP A 15 25.13 19.41 2.45
N PRO A 16 25.76 20.61 2.43
CA PRO A 16 25.35 21.69 1.54
C PRO A 16 25.60 21.40 0.06
N GLU A 17 26.35 20.34 -0.29
CA GLU A 17 26.59 19.95 -1.68
C GLU A 17 25.51 19.00 -2.23
N LYS A 18 24.73 18.36 -1.35
CA LYS A 18 23.65 17.42 -1.72
C LYS A 18 22.26 18.02 -1.62
N THR A 19 22.13 19.20 -1.01
CA THR A 19 20.82 19.81 -0.70
C THR A 19 20.45 20.84 -1.78
N THR A 20 19.86 20.37 -2.88
CA THR A 20 19.28 21.26 -3.91
C THR A 20 17.94 21.81 -3.41
N GLY A 21 17.92 23.02 -2.86
CA GLY A 21 16.67 23.73 -2.50
C GLY A 21 16.68 24.51 -1.19
N ALA A 22 17.82 24.73 -0.55
CA ALA A 22 17.87 25.54 0.67
C ALA A 22 17.77 27.04 0.35
N VAL A 23 16.71 27.70 0.80
CA VAL A 23 16.52 29.16 0.69
C VAL A 23 16.93 29.80 2.01
N MET A 24 17.84 30.78 1.94
CA MET A 24 18.32 31.52 3.11
C MET A 24 17.60 32.87 3.21
N HIS A 25 17.01 33.17 4.37
CA HIS A 25 16.43 34.46 4.69
C HIS A 25 17.24 35.12 5.81
N LYS A 26 17.71 36.35 5.57
CA LYS A 26 18.37 37.17 6.60
C LYS A 26 17.33 38.11 7.20
N VAL A 27 17.13 38.04 8.51
CA VAL A 27 16.17 38.86 9.23
C VAL A 27 16.86 39.49 10.44
N MET A 28 16.71 40.80 10.61
CA MET A 28 17.17 41.50 11.80
C MET A 28 16.11 41.38 12.90
N CYS A 29 16.46 40.77 14.03
CA CYS A 29 15.61 40.69 15.22
C CYS A 29 16.37 41.27 16.41
N GLY A 30 15.81 42.32 17.04
CA GLY A 30 16.38 42.92 18.24
C GLY A 30 17.82 43.44 18.08
N GLY A 31 18.20 43.92 16.89
CA GLY A 31 19.56 44.40 16.61
C GLY A 31 20.58 43.31 16.26
N GLN A 32 20.18 42.03 16.25
CA GLN A 32 21.00 40.92 15.79
C GLN A 32 20.50 40.38 14.44
N GLU A 33 21.44 40.05 13.55
CA GLU A 33 21.14 39.42 12.26
C GLU A 33 20.97 37.91 12.46
N VAL A 34 19.76 37.40 12.19
CA VAL A 34 19.43 35.97 12.28
C VAL A 34 19.21 35.44 10.88
N ILE A 35 19.82 34.29 10.56
CA ILE A 35 19.72 33.63 9.25
C ILE A 35 18.82 32.40 9.39
N PHE A 36 17.67 32.42 8.70
CA PHE A 36 16.80 31.26 8.56
C PHE A 36 17.18 30.48 7.31
N ILE A 37 17.39 29.17 7.44
CA ILE A 37 17.60 28.27 6.31
C ILE A 37 16.34 27.41 6.18
N MET A 38 15.50 27.71 5.19
CA MET A 38 14.34 26.89 4.87
C MET A 38 14.73 25.84 3.84
N LEU A 39 14.47 24.57 4.15
CA LEU A 39 14.61 23.47 3.21
C LEU A 39 13.29 23.31 2.49
N ASP A 40 13.25 23.59 1.19
CA ASP A 40 12.10 23.19 0.38
C ASP A 40 11.90 21.68 0.53
N PRO A 41 10.65 21.19 0.70
CA PRO A 41 10.38 19.77 0.76
C PRO A 41 10.89 19.10 -0.52
N PRO A 42 11.33 17.82 -0.44
CA PRO A 42 11.92 17.13 -1.57
C PRO A 42 10.97 17.22 -2.79
N PRO A 43 11.51 17.43 -4.01
CA PRO A 43 10.68 17.63 -5.18
C PRO A 43 9.77 16.42 -5.39
N CYS A 44 8.46 16.66 -5.42
CA CYS A 44 7.48 15.60 -5.63
C CYS A 44 7.74 14.90 -6.98
N ALA A 45 7.39 13.61 -7.11
CA ALA A 45 7.57 12.79 -8.31
C ALA A 45 6.69 13.23 -9.52
N CYS A 46 6.17 14.44 -9.53
CA CYS A 46 5.43 15.00 -10.64
C CYS A 46 6.40 15.37 -11.78
N VAL A 47 6.24 14.74 -12.94
CA VAL A 47 7.09 15.00 -14.11
C VAL A 47 6.32 15.71 -15.20
N LYS A 48 6.94 16.72 -15.83
CA LYS A 48 6.40 17.34 -17.04
C LYS A 48 6.79 16.44 -18.22
N LEU A 49 5.80 15.86 -18.88
CA LEU A 49 5.99 15.01 -20.05
C LEU A 49 6.36 15.87 -21.26
N ALA A 50 7.02 15.27 -22.25
CA ALA A 50 7.43 15.93 -23.50
C ALA A 50 6.26 16.59 -24.27
N ASN A 51 5.04 16.12 -24.05
CA ASN A 51 3.81 16.69 -24.62
C ASN A 51 3.26 17.90 -23.83
N GLY A 52 4.05 18.47 -22.90
CA GLY A 52 3.66 19.61 -22.06
C GLY A 52 2.71 19.26 -20.90
N LYS A 53 2.17 18.04 -20.83
CA LYS A 53 1.26 17.60 -19.74
C LYS A 53 2.08 17.22 -18.51
N LYS A 54 1.60 17.58 -17.32
CA LYS A 54 2.19 17.12 -16.04
C LYS A 54 1.61 15.75 -15.67
N ARG A 55 2.46 14.75 -15.47
CA ARG A 55 2.13 13.49 -14.80
C ARG A 55 2.22 13.75 -13.30
N TYR A 56 1.09 13.74 -12.62
CA TYR A 56 1.01 14.00 -11.19
C TYR A 56 1.30 12.71 -10.40
N CYS A 57 2.01 12.83 -9.27
CA CYS A 57 2.14 11.75 -8.30
C CYS A 57 0.80 11.41 -7.64
N LYS A 58 0.71 10.29 -6.90
CA LYS A 58 -0.53 9.82 -6.25
C LYS A 58 -1.17 10.92 -5.38
N LYS A 59 -0.39 11.58 -4.50
CA LYS A 59 -0.83 12.71 -3.65
C LYS A 59 -1.46 13.86 -4.46
N HIS A 60 -0.75 14.37 -5.48
CA HIS A 60 -1.27 15.46 -6.31
C HIS A 60 -2.43 15.05 -7.21
N ARG A 61 -2.47 13.79 -7.65
CA ARG A 61 -3.59 13.24 -8.42
C ARG A 61 -4.84 13.12 -7.54
N HIS A 62 -4.66 12.70 -6.29
CA HIS A 62 -5.71 12.64 -5.28
C HIS A 62 -6.22 14.05 -4.96
N MET A 63 -5.38 14.96 -4.45
CA MET A 63 -5.75 16.35 -4.12
C MET A 63 -6.47 17.08 -5.26
N ARG A 64 -6.04 16.91 -6.53
CA ARG A 64 -6.72 17.53 -7.68
C ARG A 64 -8.11 16.97 -7.94
N ARG A 65 -8.33 15.68 -7.68
CA ARG A 65 -9.66 15.06 -7.81
C ARG A 65 -10.59 15.59 -6.73
N GLU A 66 -10.06 15.86 -5.54
CA GLU A 66 -10.81 16.38 -4.40
C GLU A 66 -11.23 17.83 -4.62
N LYS A 67 -10.30 18.72 -4.98
CA LYS A 67 -10.62 20.09 -5.40
C LYS A 67 -11.66 20.14 -6.52
N LYS A 68 -11.70 19.11 -7.38
CA LYS A 68 -12.68 19.01 -8.48
C LYS A 68 -14.04 18.45 -8.01
N LYS A 69 -14.06 17.58 -7.00
CA LYS A 69 -15.28 17.07 -6.36
C LYS A 69 -15.92 18.11 -5.45
N GLU A 70 -15.13 18.83 -4.66
CA GLU A 70 -15.58 19.95 -3.81
C GLU A 70 -16.13 21.10 -4.65
N LYS A 71 -15.44 21.50 -5.73
CA LYS A 71 -15.98 22.49 -6.68
C LYS A 71 -17.29 22.07 -7.34
N LYS A 72 -17.51 20.76 -7.52
CA LYS A 72 -18.78 20.22 -8.05
C LYS A 72 -19.87 20.11 -6.99
N ALA A 73 -19.50 19.80 -5.74
CA ALA A 73 -20.42 19.68 -4.62
C ALA A 73 -20.88 21.06 -4.11
N ALA A 74 -20.04 22.09 -4.23
CA ALA A 74 -20.35 23.46 -3.84
C ALA A 74 -21.27 24.24 -4.81
N GLY A 75 -21.91 23.56 -5.78
CA GLY A 75 -22.98 24.16 -6.60
C GLY A 75 -22.61 25.41 -7.43
N GLY A 76 -21.33 25.64 -7.71
CA GLY A 76 -20.87 26.84 -8.42
C GLY A 76 -21.10 26.79 -9.92
N GLY A 77 -22.27 27.28 -10.37
CA GLY A 77 -22.50 27.73 -11.73
C GLY A 77 -21.48 28.80 -12.15
N MET A 78 -21.15 28.85 -13.44
CA MET A 78 -20.21 29.80 -14.02
C MET A 78 -20.65 31.25 -13.75
N VAL A 79 -19.86 31.96 -12.94
CA VAL A 79 -19.79 33.42 -12.98
C VAL A 79 -18.33 33.77 -13.26
N LYS A 80 -18.10 34.40 -14.43
CA LYS A 80 -16.83 35.06 -14.75
C LYS A 80 -16.79 36.32 -13.90
N ASP A 81 -16.09 36.28 -12.78
CA ASP A 81 -15.82 37.45 -11.97
C ASP A 81 -14.51 38.10 -12.46
N ASP A 82 -14.60 39.37 -12.85
CA ASP A 82 -13.47 40.15 -13.33
C ASP A 82 -12.60 40.61 -12.14
N GLY A 83 -11.30 40.75 -12.41
CA GLY A 83 -10.26 40.75 -11.38
C GLY A 83 -10.05 42.08 -10.67
N SER A 84 -11.05 42.69 -10.04
CA SER A 84 -10.90 43.98 -9.36
C SER A 84 -10.50 43.89 -7.87
N ASP A 85 -11.07 42.99 -7.06
CA ASP A 85 -11.03 43.21 -5.59
C ASP A 85 -10.09 42.28 -4.79
N ARG A 86 -9.16 41.61 -5.47
CA ARG A 86 -8.37 40.51 -4.89
C ARG A 86 -7.23 40.89 -3.93
N LYS A 87 -7.14 42.15 -3.47
CA LYS A 87 -5.95 42.63 -2.73
C LYS A 87 -6.15 43.02 -1.26
N LYS A 88 -7.34 42.94 -0.69
CA LYS A 88 -7.57 43.38 0.71
C LYS A 88 -8.22 42.37 1.67
N VAL A 89 -8.35 41.11 1.29
CA VAL A 89 -8.96 40.06 2.15
C VAL A 89 -8.02 38.85 2.29
N VAL A 90 -6.73 39.09 2.52
CA VAL A 90 -5.75 38.02 2.77
C VAL A 90 -5.50 37.81 4.27
N ASP A 91 -5.71 38.82 5.11
CA ASP A 91 -5.25 38.77 6.52
C ASP A 91 -6.31 38.37 7.56
N LEU A 92 -7.48 37.86 7.16
CA LEU A 92 -8.54 37.44 8.10
C LEU A 92 -9.09 36.01 7.88
N ARG A 93 -8.37 35.14 7.16
CA ARG A 93 -8.83 33.75 6.89
C ARG A 93 -7.94 32.65 7.49
N HIS A 94 -7.30 32.87 8.64
CA HIS A 94 -6.28 31.94 9.15
C HIS A 94 -6.58 31.22 10.46
N ALA A 95 -7.81 31.26 10.98
CA ALA A 95 -8.16 30.48 12.18
C ALA A 95 -9.02 29.24 11.90
N GLU A 96 -9.98 29.31 10.97
CA GLU A 96 -10.99 28.24 10.80
C GLU A 96 -10.70 27.25 9.66
N ASP A 97 -9.78 27.60 8.75
CA ASP A 97 -9.30 26.74 7.64
C ASP A 97 -7.94 26.10 7.95
N SER A 98 -7.61 25.89 9.22
CA SER A 98 -6.49 25.01 9.60
C SER A 98 -6.94 23.56 9.39
N GLU A 99 -7.05 23.17 8.11
CA GLU A 99 -6.88 21.79 7.68
C GLU A 99 -5.65 21.27 8.43
N ILE A 100 -5.83 20.23 9.24
CA ILE A 100 -4.73 19.54 9.91
C ILE A 100 -3.74 19.22 8.79
N ASP A 101 -2.56 19.83 8.86
CA ASP A 101 -1.47 19.60 7.94
C ASP A 101 -1.23 18.09 7.96
N GLU A 102 -1.64 17.39 6.89
CA GLU A 102 -1.70 15.91 6.82
C GLU A 102 -0.33 15.24 7.02
N GLU A 103 0.74 16.06 7.12
CA GLU A 103 2.13 15.67 7.35
C GLU A 103 2.61 15.95 8.79
N LYS A 104 1.78 16.53 9.68
CA LYS A 104 2.16 16.74 11.09
C LYS A 104 1.81 15.54 11.96
N ALA A 105 2.73 15.19 12.85
CA ALA A 105 2.51 14.21 13.90
C ALA A 105 1.24 14.54 14.69
N ILE A 106 0.37 13.54 14.86
CA ILE A 106 -0.83 13.68 15.69
C ILE A 106 -0.43 13.31 17.12
N ASP A 107 -0.49 14.30 18.02
CA ASP A 107 -0.10 14.09 19.41
C ASP A 107 -0.94 12.99 20.08
N GLY A 108 -0.26 12.08 20.77
CA GLY A 108 -0.87 10.91 21.42
C GLY A 108 -1.42 9.83 20.49
N ALA A 109 -1.21 9.92 19.18
CA ALA A 109 -1.62 8.87 18.25
C ALA A 109 -0.73 7.63 18.36
N ILE A 110 -1.32 6.47 18.05
CA ILE A 110 -0.70 5.15 18.07
C ILE A 110 -0.85 4.55 16.68
N THR A 111 0.19 3.87 16.18
CA THR A 111 0.06 3.05 14.96
C THR A 111 -0.30 1.62 15.35
N PRO A 112 -1.49 1.11 14.99
CA PRO A 112 -1.83 -0.30 15.22
C PRO A 112 -0.82 -1.24 14.53
N ASP A 113 -0.61 -2.43 15.06
CA ASP A 113 0.14 -3.46 14.33
C ASP A 113 -0.70 -4.01 13.17
N LYS A 114 -2.01 -4.19 13.40
CA LYS A 114 -2.96 -4.72 12.41
C LYS A 114 -4.29 -3.97 12.43
N ILE A 115 -5.01 -3.99 11.30
CA ILE A 115 -6.41 -3.56 11.22
C ILE A 115 -7.25 -4.74 10.75
N ALA A 116 -8.35 -5.00 11.46
CA ALA A 116 -9.38 -5.92 11.02
C ALA A 116 -10.32 -5.20 10.04
N VAL A 117 -10.35 -5.66 8.79
CA VAL A 117 -11.12 -5.07 7.71
C VAL A 117 -12.05 -6.11 7.08
N VAL A 118 -13.17 -5.63 6.55
CA VAL A 118 -14.11 -6.45 5.81
C VAL A 118 -13.52 -6.79 4.43
N GLY A 119 -13.28 -8.08 4.19
CA GLY A 119 -12.81 -8.62 2.92
C GLY A 119 -13.93 -9.21 2.06
N PRO A 120 -13.58 -9.94 0.99
CA PRO A 120 -14.52 -10.57 0.07
C PRO A 120 -15.55 -11.44 0.79
N ALA A 121 -16.80 -11.34 0.35
CA ALA A 121 -17.97 -11.98 0.95
C ALA A 121 -18.16 -11.67 2.45
N GLY A 122 -17.55 -10.61 2.99
CA GLY A 122 -17.65 -10.23 4.40
C GLY A 122 -16.71 -10.99 5.32
N CYS A 123 -15.70 -11.69 4.79
CA CYS A 123 -14.70 -12.35 5.61
C CYS A 123 -13.87 -11.34 6.41
N ALA A 124 -13.52 -11.67 7.64
CA ALA A 124 -12.61 -10.85 8.43
C ALA A 124 -11.18 -11.01 7.93
N VAL A 125 -10.57 -9.92 7.45
CA VAL A 125 -9.18 -9.92 6.98
C VAL A 125 -8.33 -9.07 7.90
N LEU A 126 -7.21 -9.62 8.38
CA LEU A 126 -6.17 -8.84 9.04
C LEU A 126 -5.20 -8.28 8.01
N VAL A 127 -5.02 -6.96 8.07
CA VAL A 127 -4.03 -6.24 7.26
C VAL A 127 -2.94 -5.73 8.20
N ASP A 128 -1.72 -6.17 7.96
CA ASP A 128 -0.53 -5.70 8.67
C ASP A 128 -0.20 -4.27 8.22
N ILE A 129 0.13 -3.42 9.19
CA ILE A 129 0.64 -2.08 8.91
C ILE A 129 2.17 -2.13 8.96
N ALA A 130 2.82 -1.66 7.91
CA ALA A 130 4.24 -1.38 7.92
C ALA A 130 4.55 -0.44 9.09
N LYS A 131 5.73 -0.59 9.67
CA LYS A 131 6.17 0.23 10.81
C LYS A 131 7.07 1.34 10.28
N PRO A 132 6.53 2.47 9.78
CA PRO A 132 7.38 3.57 9.35
C PRO A 132 8.09 4.15 10.57
N GLU A 133 9.42 4.10 10.56
CA GLU A 133 10.23 4.78 11.56
C GLU A 133 10.22 6.29 11.26
N GLY A 134 9.69 7.10 12.18
CA GLY A 134 9.70 8.55 12.05
C GLY A 134 8.84 9.26 13.09
N PRO A 135 9.16 10.52 13.44
CA PRO A 135 8.42 11.29 14.45
C PRO A 135 7.00 11.69 13.99
N GLU A 136 6.72 11.63 12.69
CA GLU A 136 5.42 11.97 12.10
C GLU A 136 4.37 10.87 12.27
N VAL A 137 4.80 9.66 12.67
CA VAL A 137 3.93 8.52 12.87
C VAL A 137 3.93 8.11 14.34
N GLY A 138 2.73 7.90 14.90
CA GLY A 138 2.56 7.45 16.28
C GLY A 138 3.29 6.13 16.54
N PRO A 139 3.87 5.92 17.74
CA PRO A 139 4.57 4.68 18.05
C PRO A 139 3.61 3.48 18.05
N ASN A 140 4.16 2.28 17.86
CA ASN A 140 3.44 1.06 18.19
C ASN A 140 3.32 0.96 19.71
N MET A 141 2.16 0.54 20.18
CA MET A 141 1.92 0.37 21.61
C MET A 141 1.29 -1.01 21.85
N LYS A 142 1.90 -1.78 22.75
CA LYS A 142 1.25 -2.97 23.32
C LYS A 142 0.10 -2.49 24.20
N ILE A 143 -1.06 -3.11 24.07
CA ILE A 143 -2.25 -2.68 24.79
C ILE A 143 -2.77 -3.82 25.63
N ASP A 144 -2.87 -3.60 26.95
CA ASP A 144 -3.33 -4.61 27.88
C ASP A 144 -4.86 -4.69 27.97
N LYS A 145 -5.56 -3.61 27.61
CA LYS A 145 -7.02 -3.49 27.71
C LYS A 145 -7.61 -2.79 26.46
N PRO A 146 -8.81 -3.19 26.01
CA PRO A 146 -9.49 -2.49 24.92
C PRO A 146 -9.54 -0.97 25.15
N MET A 147 -9.13 -0.21 24.14
CA MET A 147 -9.09 1.24 24.16
C MET A 147 -10.01 1.79 23.08
N LYS A 148 -10.96 2.63 23.47
CA LYS A 148 -11.87 3.30 22.54
C LYS A 148 -11.20 4.52 21.92
N GLY A 149 -11.50 4.80 20.66
CA GLY A 149 -10.95 5.96 19.96
C GLY A 149 -11.39 6.03 18.51
N ILE A 150 -10.58 6.71 17.71
CA ILE A 150 -10.82 6.88 16.28
C ILE A 150 -9.58 6.51 15.47
N LEU A 151 -9.77 5.89 14.31
CA LEU A 151 -8.74 5.73 13.30
C LEU A 151 -8.85 6.88 12.30
N VAL A 152 -7.71 7.42 11.89
CA VAL A 152 -7.61 8.48 10.88
C VAL A 152 -6.53 8.12 9.86
N GLN A 153 -6.60 8.74 8.69
CA GLN A 153 -5.48 8.73 7.74
C GLN A 153 -4.38 9.64 8.31
N GLY A 154 -3.31 9.05 8.81
CA GLY A 154 -2.14 9.78 9.31
C GLY A 154 -1.14 10.09 8.19
N ALA A 155 0.03 10.56 8.59
CA ALA A 155 1.11 10.90 7.68
C ALA A 155 1.48 9.73 6.74
N HIS A 156 1.83 10.07 5.50
CA HIS A 156 2.19 9.11 4.45
C HIS A 156 1.15 8.02 4.17
N ASP A 157 -0.14 8.30 4.31
CA ASP A 157 -1.19 7.30 4.12
C ASP A 157 -1.09 6.14 5.16
N THR A 158 -0.45 6.38 6.31
CA THR A 158 -0.34 5.40 7.41
C THR A 158 -1.54 5.55 8.34
N PRO A 159 -2.31 4.48 8.61
CA PRO A 159 -3.39 4.56 9.59
C PRO A 159 -2.88 4.92 10.99
N GLN A 160 -3.51 5.89 11.65
CA GLN A 160 -3.19 6.28 13.02
C GLN A 160 -4.44 6.22 13.90
N PHE A 161 -4.32 5.59 15.06
CA PHE A 161 -5.35 5.51 16.08
C PHE A 161 -5.15 6.60 17.13
N ILE A 162 -6.19 7.38 17.41
CA ILE A 162 -6.21 8.41 18.44
C ILE A 162 -7.13 7.94 19.58
N PRO A 163 -6.60 7.68 20.78
CA PRO A 163 -7.38 7.35 21.97
C PRO A 163 -8.44 8.41 22.28
N GLU A 164 -9.61 8.03 22.79
CA GLU A 164 -10.75 8.94 23.02
C GLU A 164 -10.41 10.14 23.92
N ASP A 165 -9.52 9.97 24.91
CA ASP A 165 -9.03 11.02 25.80
C ASP A 165 -8.03 11.99 25.13
N LYS A 166 -7.43 11.59 24.00
CA LYS A 166 -6.49 12.39 23.20
C LYS A 166 -7.12 13.07 22.00
N ILE A 167 -8.39 12.76 21.68
CA ILE A 167 -9.08 13.38 20.54
C ILE A 167 -9.26 14.87 20.80
N GLN A 168 -8.59 15.68 19.99
CA GLN A 168 -8.83 17.12 19.98
C GLN A 168 -10.23 17.41 19.44
N LYS A 169 -11.03 18.12 20.24
CA LYS A 169 -12.39 18.49 19.89
C LYS A 169 -12.46 19.94 19.42
N GLY A 170 -13.36 20.20 18.46
CA GLY A 170 -13.72 21.54 18.03
C GLY A 170 -14.66 22.23 19.02
N PRO A 171 -15.03 23.49 18.75
CA PRO A 171 -15.98 24.25 19.57
C PRO A 171 -17.37 23.59 19.68
N ASP A 172 -17.74 22.78 18.69
CA ASP A 172 -18.99 22.01 18.63
C ASP A 172 -18.92 20.67 19.38
N GLY A 173 -17.80 20.39 20.06
CA GLY A 173 -17.56 19.15 20.81
C GLY A 173 -17.26 17.92 19.94
N LYS A 174 -17.19 18.07 18.61
CA LYS A 174 -16.85 16.97 17.70
C LYS A 174 -15.34 16.87 17.48
N PRO A 175 -14.81 15.69 17.09
CA PRO A 175 -13.41 15.56 16.72
C PRO A 175 -13.02 16.58 15.64
N LYS A 176 -11.86 17.23 15.78
CA LYS A 176 -11.32 18.13 14.75
C LYS A 176 -11.05 17.39 13.44
N ASN A 177 -10.64 16.12 13.52
CA ASN A 177 -10.53 15.25 12.36
C ASN A 177 -11.92 15.02 11.76
N ARG A 178 -12.17 15.56 10.56
CA ARG A 178 -13.48 15.44 9.88
C ARG A 178 -13.72 14.03 9.32
N ASN A 179 -12.66 13.36 8.86
CA ASN A 179 -12.70 12.02 8.29
C ASN A 179 -12.04 11.05 9.28
N TYR A 180 -12.83 10.18 9.89
CA TYR A 180 -12.34 9.20 10.86
C TYR A 180 -13.26 7.98 10.91
N THR A 181 -12.74 6.88 11.45
CA THR A 181 -13.50 5.66 11.74
C THR A 181 -13.50 5.42 13.25
N ALA A 182 -14.67 5.44 13.88
CA ALA A 182 -14.79 5.09 15.30
C ALA A 182 -14.56 3.59 15.51
N GLY A 183 -13.96 3.23 16.64
CA GLY A 183 -13.73 1.83 16.97
C GLY A 183 -12.91 1.64 18.25
N TYR A 184 -12.33 0.44 18.34
CA TYR A 184 -11.53 0.02 19.49
C TYR A 184 -10.20 -0.56 19.03
N LEU A 185 -9.13 -0.18 19.72
CA LEU A 185 -7.84 -0.85 19.65
C LEU A 185 -7.80 -1.92 20.75
N ARG A 186 -7.54 -3.18 20.38
CA ARG A 186 -7.59 -4.33 21.30
C ARG A 186 -6.32 -5.17 21.21
N PRO A 187 -5.94 -5.90 22.27
CA PRO A 187 -4.92 -6.94 22.17
C PRO A 187 -5.40 -8.06 21.26
N GLY A 188 -4.54 -8.44 20.31
CA GLY A 188 -4.66 -9.66 19.52
C GLY A 188 -4.22 -10.90 20.30
N PRO A 189 -4.48 -12.09 19.75
CA PRO A 189 -4.15 -13.36 20.40
C PRO A 189 -2.66 -13.57 20.67
N HIS A 190 -1.78 -12.87 19.93
CA HIS A 190 -0.33 -13.00 20.02
C HIS A 190 0.35 -11.74 20.56
N GLY A 191 -0.41 -10.84 21.20
CA GLY A 191 0.08 -9.61 21.82
C GLY A 191 0.26 -8.42 20.88
N GLU A 192 -0.19 -8.53 19.63
CA GLU A 192 -0.29 -7.44 18.68
C GLU A 192 -1.43 -6.47 19.03
N SER A 193 -1.36 -5.22 18.58
CA SER A 193 -2.47 -4.27 18.67
C SER A 193 -3.33 -4.32 17.39
N ILE A 194 -4.62 -4.67 17.53
CA ILE A 194 -5.56 -4.79 16.40
C ILE A 194 -6.67 -3.75 16.54
N PHE A 195 -6.85 -2.94 15.51
CA PHE A 195 -7.98 -2.02 15.43
C PHE A 195 -9.22 -2.71 14.85
N TYR A 196 -10.36 -2.52 15.51
CA TYR A 196 -11.67 -3.00 15.10
C TYR A 196 -12.64 -1.81 14.96
N ALA A 197 -13.16 -1.61 13.75
CA ALA A 197 -14.12 -0.54 13.47
C ALA A 197 -15.53 -0.87 13.97
N ASP A 198 -16.23 0.13 14.51
CA ASP A 198 -17.61 -0.02 14.99
C ASP A 198 -18.53 -0.44 13.84
N GLY A 199 -19.41 -1.42 14.10
CA GLY A 199 -20.38 -1.92 13.12
C GLY A 199 -19.80 -2.76 11.97
N GLN A 200 -18.49 -3.03 11.97
CA GLN A 200 -17.82 -3.87 10.97
C GLN A 200 -17.36 -5.21 11.60
N ILE A 201 -16.13 -5.65 11.28
CA ILE A 201 -15.52 -6.83 11.86
C ILE A 201 -15.31 -6.60 13.37
N GLN A 202 -15.66 -7.61 14.16
CA GLN A 202 -15.49 -7.63 15.60
C GLN A 202 -14.80 -8.93 16.00
N PRO A 203 -14.05 -8.94 17.11
CA PRO A 203 -13.43 -10.17 17.59
C PRO A 203 -14.49 -11.15 18.12
N ASP A 204 -14.20 -12.44 18.01
CA ASP A 204 -14.92 -13.51 18.69
C ASP A 204 -14.51 -13.64 20.17
N ASN A 205 -15.03 -14.67 20.82
CA ASN A 205 -14.73 -14.97 22.23
C ASN A 205 -13.26 -15.35 22.49
N THR A 206 -12.48 -15.60 21.44
CA THR A 206 -11.05 -15.92 21.50
C THR A 206 -10.16 -14.74 21.09
N ASN A 207 -10.74 -13.54 20.97
CA ASN A 207 -10.09 -12.32 20.46
C ASN A 207 -9.61 -12.41 19.00
N LYS A 208 -10.07 -13.41 18.24
CA LYS A 208 -9.78 -13.54 16.80
C LYS A 208 -10.84 -12.78 16.00
N PRO A 209 -10.48 -12.11 14.89
CA PRO A 209 -11.46 -11.47 14.02
C PRO A 209 -12.51 -12.46 13.52
N ALA A 210 -13.79 -12.12 13.67
CA ALA A 210 -14.91 -12.93 13.20
C ALA A 210 -15.52 -12.40 11.91
N ASP A 211 -15.84 -13.29 10.98
CA ASP A 211 -16.51 -12.96 9.72
C ASP A 211 -17.83 -12.20 9.98
N LEU A 212 -18.13 -11.22 9.12
CA LEU A 212 -19.32 -10.41 9.27
C LEU A 212 -20.57 -11.24 8.96
N VAL A 213 -21.44 -11.39 9.95
CA VAL A 213 -22.72 -12.08 9.77
C VAL A 213 -23.73 -11.15 9.09
N VAL A 214 -24.06 -11.43 7.83
CA VAL A 214 -25.02 -10.65 7.03
C VAL A 214 -26.10 -11.57 6.48
N PRO A 215 -27.40 -11.24 6.67
CA PRO A 215 -28.48 -12.03 6.08
C PRO A 215 -28.33 -12.16 4.55
N GLY A 216 -28.44 -13.38 4.03
CA GLY A 216 -28.30 -13.68 2.61
C GLY A 216 -26.87 -13.92 2.12
N VAL A 217 -25.85 -13.74 2.97
CA VAL A 217 -24.47 -14.12 2.67
C VAL A 217 -24.23 -15.57 3.09
N ASP A 218 -23.73 -16.39 2.16
CA ASP A 218 -23.45 -17.80 2.39
C ASP A 218 -22.17 -17.98 3.23
N LYS A 219 -22.29 -18.59 4.41
CA LYS A 219 -21.16 -18.92 5.28
C LYS A 219 -20.19 -19.92 4.62
N ASN A 220 -20.69 -20.81 3.76
CA ASN A 220 -19.81 -21.73 3.04
C ASN A 220 -18.92 -20.99 2.04
N LEU A 221 -19.43 -19.92 1.42
CA LEU A 221 -18.61 -19.05 0.58
C LEU A 221 -17.53 -18.35 1.40
N GLN A 222 -17.88 -17.79 2.56
CA GLN A 222 -16.92 -17.16 3.47
C GLN A 222 -15.81 -18.14 3.91
N ASN A 223 -16.19 -19.37 4.28
CA ASN A 223 -15.25 -20.42 4.69
C ASN A 223 -14.27 -20.85 3.58
N LYS A 224 -14.66 -20.70 2.30
CA LYS A 224 -13.79 -21.00 1.15
C LYS A 224 -12.74 -19.91 0.92
N VAL A 225 -13.03 -18.66 1.28
CA VAL A 225 -12.09 -17.54 1.10
C VAL A 225 -10.87 -17.72 2.01
N GLY A 226 -9.68 -17.54 1.43
CA GLY A 226 -8.39 -17.77 2.06
C GLY A 226 -7.97 -19.25 2.08
N ARG A 227 -8.90 -20.19 1.90
CA ARG A 227 -8.65 -21.64 1.95
C ARG A 227 -8.60 -22.27 0.55
N ASP A 228 -9.75 -22.28 -0.12
CA ASP A 228 -9.93 -22.87 -1.47
C ASP A 228 -9.90 -21.80 -2.55
N ILE A 229 -10.33 -20.58 -2.20
CA ILE A 229 -10.32 -19.40 -3.04
C ILE A 229 -9.35 -18.42 -2.40
N ASN A 230 -8.30 -18.02 -3.11
CA ASN A 230 -7.32 -17.04 -2.64
C ASN A 230 -7.39 -15.78 -3.50
N PRO A 231 -8.37 -14.88 -3.27
CA PRO A 231 -8.53 -13.69 -4.10
C PRO A 231 -7.25 -12.85 -4.09
N PRO A 232 -6.71 -12.48 -5.27
CA PRO A 232 -5.75 -11.42 -5.39
C PRO A 232 -6.45 -10.09 -5.16
N VAL A 233 -5.83 -9.23 -4.37
CA VAL A 233 -6.43 -7.96 -3.96
C VAL A 233 -5.40 -6.83 -4.02
N GLU A 234 -5.89 -5.65 -4.36
CA GLU A 234 -5.22 -4.38 -4.09
C GLU A 234 -5.80 -3.81 -2.79
N VAL A 235 -4.92 -3.30 -1.94
CA VAL A 235 -5.31 -2.63 -0.70
C VAL A 235 -4.87 -1.18 -0.75
N ASP A 236 -5.80 -0.27 -0.49
CA ASP A 236 -5.55 1.17 -0.37
C ASP A 236 -6.08 1.67 0.97
N ILE A 237 -5.62 2.83 1.43
CA ILE A 237 -6.21 3.48 2.61
C ILE A 237 -7.30 4.45 2.17
N ASN A 238 -8.43 4.45 2.88
CA ASN A 238 -9.46 5.45 2.68
C ASN A 238 -9.22 6.69 3.55
N ARG A 239 -10.00 7.74 3.30
CA ARG A 239 -9.88 9.02 4.02
C ARG A 239 -10.11 8.92 5.52
N ASN A 240 -10.80 7.88 5.97
CA ASN A 240 -11.09 7.64 7.37
C ASN A 240 -10.02 6.77 8.03
N GLY A 241 -8.89 6.54 7.37
CA GLY A 241 -7.77 5.72 7.86
C GLY A 241 -7.96 4.22 7.69
N MET A 242 -9.12 3.75 7.21
CA MET A 242 -9.39 2.31 7.10
C MET A 242 -8.82 1.74 5.79
N PRO A 243 -8.29 0.51 5.81
CA PRO A 243 -7.98 -0.21 4.59
C PRO A 243 -9.25 -0.47 3.77
N GLU A 244 -9.13 -0.39 2.45
CA GLU A 244 -10.14 -0.82 1.48
C GLU A 244 -9.54 -1.95 0.63
N ILE A 245 -10.13 -3.14 0.73
CA ILE A 245 -9.74 -4.29 -0.07
C ILE A 245 -10.52 -4.30 -1.38
N ARG A 246 -9.82 -4.32 -2.51
CA ARG A 246 -10.42 -4.42 -3.85
C ARG A 246 -9.88 -5.65 -4.57
N GLN A 247 -10.79 -6.53 -4.99
CA GLN A 247 -10.41 -7.72 -5.74
C GLN A 247 -9.86 -7.37 -7.13
N ILE A 248 -8.77 -8.01 -7.50
CA ILE A 248 -8.16 -7.94 -8.83
C ILE A 248 -8.86 -8.96 -9.70
N THR A 249 -9.51 -8.47 -10.75
CA THR A 249 -10.32 -9.28 -11.70
C THR A 249 -9.88 -8.97 -13.12
N GLU A 250 -10.42 -9.68 -14.11
CA GLU A 250 -10.14 -9.39 -15.53
C GLU A 250 -10.46 -7.94 -15.91
N ASN A 251 -11.45 -7.33 -15.23
CA ASN A 251 -11.89 -5.96 -15.47
C ASN A 251 -11.13 -4.91 -14.64
N TYR A 252 -10.37 -5.35 -13.63
CA TYR A 252 -9.62 -4.49 -12.73
C TYR A 252 -8.17 -4.92 -12.63
N VAL A 253 -7.30 -4.23 -13.37
CA VAL A 253 -5.85 -4.42 -13.34
C VAL A 253 -5.19 -3.26 -12.62
N VAL A 254 -4.35 -3.59 -11.64
CA VAL A 254 -3.56 -2.63 -10.87
C VAL A 254 -2.56 -1.93 -11.79
N LYS A 255 -2.65 -0.60 -11.88
CA LYS A 255 -1.81 0.21 -12.79
C LYS A 255 -0.64 0.87 -12.10
N ASP A 256 -0.72 1.02 -10.79
CA ASP A 256 0.35 1.63 -10.00
C ASP A 256 1.28 0.52 -9.50
N ARG A 257 2.57 0.63 -9.83
CA ARG A 257 3.57 -0.35 -9.39
C ARG A 257 3.78 -0.28 -7.87
N ASN A 258 3.42 0.82 -7.23
CA ASN A 258 3.58 1.00 -5.79
C ASN A 258 2.34 0.59 -4.99
N ALA A 259 1.22 0.29 -5.65
CA ALA A 259 0.01 -0.13 -4.94
C ALA A 259 0.25 -1.44 -4.19
N THR A 260 -0.17 -1.51 -2.93
CA THR A 260 -0.07 -2.72 -2.11
C THR A 260 -0.94 -3.81 -2.72
N VAL A 261 -0.30 -4.86 -3.23
CA VAL A 261 -0.98 -5.99 -3.88
C VAL A 261 -0.57 -7.29 -3.22
N GLY A 262 -1.57 -8.12 -2.94
CA GLY A 262 -1.37 -9.39 -2.25
C GLY A 262 -2.45 -10.41 -2.61
N VAL A 263 -2.41 -11.53 -1.90
CA VAL A 263 -3.43 -12.58 -1.93
C VAL A 263 -4.02 -12.74 -0.55
N ILE A 264 -5.33 -12.95 -0.47
CA ILE A 264 -5.97 -13.32 0.79
C ILE A 264 -5.75 -14.81 1.04
N SER A 265 -5.21 -15.11 2.21
CA SER A 265 -4.84 -16.45 2.66
C SER A 265 -5.43 -16.68 4.05
N ARG A 266 -5.85 -17.90 4.36
CA ARG A 266 -6.28 -18.30 5.70
C ARG A 266 -5.11 -18.96 6.41
N ASN A 267 -4.67 -18.37 7.52
CA ASN A 267 -3.55 -18.87 8.33
C ASN A 267 -3.98 -20.07 9.19
N ARG A 268 -3.06 -20.65 9.96
CA ARG A 268 -3.36 -21.79 10.84
C ARG A 268 -4.38 -21.49 11.93
N ASP A 269 -4.51 -20.23 12.30
CA ASP A 269 -5.47 -19.76 13.30
C ASP A 269 -6.90 -19.70 12.76
N GLY A 270 -7.09 -19.96 11.47
CA GLY A 270 -8.37 -19.92 10.77
C GLY A 270 -8.78 -18.51 10.33
N VAL A 271 -7.90 -17.52 10.47
CA VAL A 271 -8.16 -16.11 10.18
C VAL A 271 -7.64 -15.76 8.79
N CYS A 272 -8.39 -14.98 8.02
CA CYS A 272 -7.89 -14.48 6.75
C CYS A 272 -6.89 -13.35 6.97
N VAL A 273 -5.76 -13.40 6.29
CA VAL A 273 -4.67 -12.44 6.33
C VAL A 273 -4.31 -12.00 4.91
N LEU A 274 -3.79 -10.77 4.77
CA LEU A 274 -3.25 -10.28 3.51
C LEU A 274 -1.77 -10.65 3.39
N ALA A 275 -1.44 -11.55 2.46
CA ALA A 275 -0.06 -11.82 2.09
C ALA A 275 0.39 -10.85 0.97
N VAL A 276 1.04 -9.76 1.36
CA VAL A 276 1.56 -8.74 0.43
C VAL A 276 2.70 -9.32 -0.41
N SER A 277 2.56 -9.30 -1.74
CA SER A 277 3.52 -9.88 -2.67
C SER A 277 4.05 -8.89 -3.72
N GLN A 278 3.36 -7.77 -3.95
CA GLN A 278 3.77 -6.76 -4.93
C GLN A 278 3.48 -5.34 -4.43
N GLY A 279 4.22 -4.38 -4.99
CA GLY A 279 4.09 -2.97 -4.64
C GLY A 279 4.72 -2.65 -3.30
N GLN A 280 4.14 -1.75 -2.51
CA GLN A 280 4.69 -1.40 -1.20
C GLN A 280 4.00 -2.18 -0.08
N GLN A 281 4.62 -2.21 1.10
CA GLN A 281 3.91 -2.64 2.30
C GLN A 281 2.77 -1.64 2.60
N PHE A 282 1.66 -2.11 3.16
CA PHE A 282 0.55 -1.22 3.54
C PHE A 282 0.98 -0.27 4.66
N GLY A 283 0.71 1.02 4.54
CA GLY A 283 1.18 2.03 5.49
C GLY A 283 2.69 2.35 5.41
N ALA A 284 3.37 1.95 4.33
CA ALA A 284 4.76 2.34 4.12
C ALA A 284 4.88 3.83 3.76
N GLN A 285 6.03 4.43 4.11
CA GLN A 285 6.32 5.82 3.77
C GLN A 285 6.26 6.09 2.27
N TYR A 286 6.04 7.35 1.91
CA TYR A 286 6.01 7.77 0.51
C TYR A 286 7.32 7.41 -0.21
N ASN A 287 7.21 6.78 -1.39
CA ASN A 287 8.33 6.23 -2.17
C ASN A 287 9.16 5.13 -1.47
N ALA A 288 8.65 4.47 -0.42
CA ALA A 288 9.27 3.27 0.10
C ALA A 288 9.62 2.27 -1.03
N ALA A 289 10.71 1.53 -0.87
CA ALA A 289 11.06 0.52 -1.86
C ALA A 289 9.90 -0.49 -2.00
N PRO A 290 9.55 -0.91 -3.23
CA PRO A 290 8.62 -2.01 -3.40
C PRO A 290 9.11 -3.26 -2.65
N VAL A 291 8.17 -4.08 -2.20
CA VAL A 291 8.48 -5.37 -1.59
C VAL A 291 9.35 -6.18 -2.56
N PRO A 292 10.35 -6.93 -2.06
CA PRO A 292 11.35 -7.54 -2.95
C PRO A 292 10.81 -8.62 -3.89
N THR A 293 9.57 -9.06 -3.66
CA THR A 293 8.81 -10.03 -4.46
C THR A 293 7.99 -9.38 -5.58
N THR A 294 8.04 -8.04 -5.69
CA THR A 294 7.35 -7.30 -6.76
C THR A 294 7.91 -7.73 -8.12
N PRO A 295 7.07 -8.25 -9.03
CA PRO A 295 7.53 -8.78 -10.31
C PRO A 295 8.28 -7.73 -11.14
N GLU A 296 9.28 -8.20 -11.90
CA GLU A 296 9.92 -7.37 -12.92
C GLU A 296 8.95 -7.09 -14.08
N LYS A 297 9.21 -6.04 -14.87
CA LYS A 297 8.30 -5.61 -15.95
C LYS A 297 8.08 -6.70 -17.02
N ASN A 298 9.07 -7.55 -17.22
CA ASN A 298 9.15 -8.64 -18.18
C ASN A 298 8.74 -10.02 -17.60
N ALA A 299 8.31 -10.08 -16.33
CA ALA A 299 7.79 -11.30 -15.73
C ALA A 299 6.59 -11.83 -16.54
N LYS A 300 6.55 -13.16 -16.70
CA LYS A 300 5.57 -13.90 -17.49
C LYS A 300 4.62 -14.68 -16.59
N PRO A 301 3.40 -14.99 -17.05
CA PRO A 301 2.55 -15.94 -16.36
C PRO A 301 3.28 -17.26 -16.08
N GLY A 302 3.11 -17.78 -14.87
CA GLY A 302 3.80 -18.98 -14.37
C GLY A 302 5.11 -18.72 -13.63
N ASP A 303 5.66 -17.51 -13.70
CA ASP A 303 6.87 -17.17 -12.95
C ASP A 303 6.59 -17.18 -11.43
N ILE A 304 7.49 -17.79 -10.65
CA ILE A 304 7.43 -17.77 -9.19
C ILE A 304 7.92 -16.40 -8.71
N VAL A 305 7.04 -15.66 -8.03
CA VAL A 305 7.33 -14.29 -7.55
C VAL A 305 7.71 -14.28 -6.07
N GLY A 306 7.29 -15.30 -5.30
CA GLY A 306 7.68 -15.45 -3.90
C GLY A 306 7.25 -16.78 -3.28
N LYS A 307 7.66 -17.00 -2.03
CA LYS A 307 7.19 -18.09 -1.18
C LYS A 307 6.36 -17.52 -0.04
N LEU A 308 5.21 -18.10 0.23
CA LEU A 308 4.42 -17.78 1.41
C LEU A 308 4.98 -18.56 2.58
N VAL A 309 5.39 -17.86 3.63
CA VAL A 309 5.85 -18.45 4.89
C VAL A 309 4.98 -17.96 6.04
N GLU A 310 4.80 -18.82 7.02
CA GLU A 310 4.01 -18.58 8.22
C GLU A 310 4.85 -18.87 9.46
N ASP A 311 4.85 -17.97 10.43
CA ASP A 311 5.59 -18.12 11.70
C ASP A 311 4.82 -18.96 12.74
N GLU A 312 5.24 -18.96 14.00
CA GLU A 312 4.57 -19.63 15.14
C GLU A 312 3.35 -18.88 15.72
N ASN A 313 3.15 -17.63 15.30
CA ASN A 313 2.03 -16.75 15.68
C ASN A 313 0.99 -16.56 14.57
N GLY A 314 1.15 -17.24 13.43
CA GLY A 314 0.18 -17.23 12.33
C GLY A 314 0.33 -15.99 11.46
N ASN A 315 1.43 -15.26 11.60
CA ASN A 315 1.78 -14.16 10.71
C ASN A 315 2.30 -14.76 9.41
N GLU A 316 1.68 -14.35 8.31
CA GLU A 316 2.13 -14.73 6.99
C GLU A 316 2.92 -13.60 6.36
N ARG A 317 4.06 -13.93 5.73
CA ARG A 317 4.80 -13.00 4.88
C ARG A 317 5.27 -13.68 3.62
N VAL A 318 5.56 -12.88 2.61
CA VAL A 318 6.08 -13.37 1.33
C VAL A 318 7.58 -13.09 1.27
N ILE A 319 8.38 -14.15 1.14
CA ILE A 319 9.83 -14.07 0.97
C ILE A 319 10.21 -14.31 -0.50
N LYS A 320 11.45 -13.95 -0.87
CA LYS A 320 11.92 -14.14 -2.24
C LYS A 320 11.93 -15.63 -2.65
N PRO A 321 11.77 -15.96 -3.94
CA PRO A 321 11.79 -17.35 -4.41
C PRO A 321 13.06 -18.12 -4.01
N ASN A 322 14.21 -17.45 -4.00
CA ASN A 322 15.51 -18.07 -3.69
C ASN A 322 15.87 -18.00 -2.20
N GLU A 323 15.01 -17.41 -1.38
CA GLU A 323 15.22 -17.30 0.06
C GLU A 323 14.62 -18.54 0.76
N ASN A 324 15.27 -18.95 1.85
CA ASN A 324 14.77 -20.02 2.70
C ASN A 324 13.98 -19.40 3.86
N PRO A 325 12.90 -20.08 4.33
CA PRO A 325 12.20 -19.67 5.54
C PRO A 325 13.16 -19.56 6.72
N ALA A 326 12.87 -18.65 7.66
CA ALA A 326 13.58 -18.62 8.94
C ALA A 326 13.33 -19.92 9.74
N PRO A 327 14.16 -20.26 10.75
CA PRO A 327 14.04 -21.52 11.49
C PRO A 327 12.67 -21.75 12.16
N ASN A 328 11.98 -20.67 12.54
CA ASN A 328 10.65 -20.67 13.17
C ASN A 328 9.51 -20.46 12.17
N GLU A 329 9.81 -20.48 10.87
CA GLU A 329 8.83 -20.27 9.81
C GLU A 329 8.64 -21.53 8.98
N ARG A 330 7.39 -21.82 8.64
CA ARG A 330 7.03 -22.90 7.73
C ARG A 330 6.63 -22.31 6.37
N GLN A 331 7.15 -22.89 5.30
CA GLN A 331 6.63 -22.58 3.96
C GLN A 331 5.23 -23.20 3.79
N CYS A 332 4.24 -22.33 3.54
CA CYS A 332 2.82 -22.68 3.39
C CYS A 332 2.36 -22.64 1.92
N GLY A 333 3.18 -22.13 1.01
CA GLY A 333 2.91 -22.14 -0.43
C GLY A 333 3.92 -21.36 -1.26
N ILE A 334 3.63 -21.25 -2.55
CA ILE A 334 4.33 -20.37 -3.48
C ILE A 334 3.35 -19.37 -4.08
N ILE A 335 3.83 -18.17 -4.36
CA ILE A 335 3.08 -17.16 -5.10
C ILE A 335 3.65 -17.11 -6.50
N VAL A 336 2.79 -17.30 -7.49
CA VAL A 336 3.13 -17.28 -8.91
C VAL A 336 2.38 -16.18 -9.63
N LEU A 337 2.89 -15.73 -10.76
CA LEU A 337 2.23 -14.75 -11.59
C LEU A 337 1.13 -15.42 -12.43
N GLY A 338 -0.11 -15.00 -12.26
CA GLY A 338 -1.26 -15.47 -13.02
C GLY A 338 -1.30 -14.98 -14.46
N ASN A 339 -2.32 -15.41 -15.20
CA ASN A 339 -2.51 -15.08 -16.62
C ASN A 339 -2.73 -13.58 -16.86
N ASN A 340 -3.36 -12.87 -15.92
CA ASN A 340 -3.56 -11.41 -15.99
C ASN A 340 -2.52 -10.62 -15.17
N LYS A 341 -1.36 -11.23 -14.88
CA LYS A 341 -0.29 -10.64 -14.04
C LYS A 341 -0.69 -10.34 -12.60
N GLN A 342 -1.75 -10.98 -12.10
CA GLN A 342 -2.13 -10.96 -10.69
C GLN A 342 -1.40 -12.05 -9.91
N PRO A 343 -1.14 -11.88 -8.60
CA PRO A 343 -0.54 -12.95 -7.81
C PRO A 343 -1.54 -14.11 -7.61
N VAL A 344 -1.08 -15.35 -7.70
CA VAL A 344 -1.86 -16.57 -7.44
C VAL A 344 -1.13 -17.39 -6.39
N LEU A 345 -1.81 -17.77 -5.31
CA LEU A 345 -1.27 -18.64 -4.27
C LEU A 345 -1.47 -20.11 -4.64
N ILE A 346 -0.40 -20.90 -4.55
CA ILE A 346 -0.43 -22.36 -4.69
C ILE A 346 0.16 -22.97 -3.42
N ARG A 347 -0.67 -23.66 -2.63
CA ARG A 347 -0.24 -24.29 -1.36
C ARG A 347 0.41 -25.65 -1.55
N GLU A 348 -0.05 -26.42 -2.53
CA GLU A 348 0.37 -27.81 -2.73
C GLU A 348 1.01 -27.96 -4.12
N LEU A 349 2.34 -27.79 -4.19
CA LEU A 349 3.08 -28.07 -5.41
C LEU A 349 4.40 -28.80 -5.11
N LYS A 350 4.49 -30.06 -5.53
CA LYS A 350 5.69 -30.88 -5.36
C LYS A 350 6.78 -30.52 -6.39
N GLU A 351 6.38 -30.13 -7.59
CA GLU A 351 7.29 -29.81 -8.69
C GLU A 351 7.13 -28.34 -9.11
N GLN A 352 8.22 -27.56 -9.05
CA GLN A 352 8.21 -26.12 -9.28
C GLN A 352 8.69 -25.74 -10.69
N THR A 353 8.36 -26.55 -11.68
CA THR A 353 8.63 -26.25 -13.10
C THR A 353 7.45 -25.48 -13.71
N THR A 354 7.70 -24.59 -14.66
CA THR A 354 6.62 -23.81 -15.33
C THR A 354 5.55 -24.71 -15.94
N ALA A 355 5.96 -25.86 -16.51
CA ALA A 355 5.04 -26.85 -17.09
C ALA A 355 4.10 -27.48 -16.05
N ALA A 356 4.56 -27.69 -14.81
CA ALA A 356 3.74 -28.20 -13.70
C ALA A 356 2.90 -27.10 -13.03
N ILE A 357 3.42 -25.87 -12.98
CA ILE A 357 2.75 -24.71 -12.35
C ILE A 357 1.53 -24.27 -13.15
N MET A 358 1.66 -24.11 -14.47
CA MET A 358 0.63 -23.47 -15.30
C MET A 358 -0.75 -24.16 -15.24
N PRO A 359 -0.87 -25.50 -15.29
CA PRO A 359 -2.17 -26.16 -15.12
C PRO A 359 -2.82 -25.86 -13.76
N THR A 360 -2.01 -25.71 -12.72
CA THR A 360 -2.50 -25.39 -11.37
C THR A 360 -2.95 -23.94 -11.27
N VAL A 361 -2.23 -23.00 -11.90
CA VAL A 361 -2.65 -21.59 -12.04
C VAL A 361 -3.99 -21.49 -12.74
N VAL A 362 -4.15 -22.13 -13.90
CA VAL A 362 -5.38 -22.09 -14.69
C VAL A 362 -6.57 -22.62 -13.88
N ARG A 363 -6.37 -23.71 -13.13
CA ARG A 363 -7.40 -24.27 -12.24
C ARG A 363 -7.76 -23.30 -11.11
N ALA A 364 -6.77 -22.72 -10.43
CA ALA A 364 -7.01 -21.77 -9.35
C ALA A 364 -7.79 -20.53 -9.84
N GLU A 365 -7.38 -19.97 -10.98
CA GLU A 365 -8.08 -18.84 -11.61
C GLU A 365 -9.50 -19.22 -12.05
N SER A 366 -9.69 -20.43 -12.59
CA SER A 366 -11.02 -20.92 -12.98
C SER A 366 -11.95 -21.08 -11.78
N VAL A 367 -11.47 -21.63 -10.66
CA VAL A 367 -12.23 -21.74 -9.41
C VAL A 367 -12.61 -20.36 -8.89
N GLN A 368 -11.66 -19.43 -8.86
CA GLN A 368 -11.91 -18.06 -8.42
C GLN A 368 -12.96 -17.37 -9.31
N LYS A 369 -12.79 -17.43 -10.64
CA LYS A 369 -13.71 -16.84 -11.61
C LYS A 369 -15.12 -17.43 -11.50
N GLY A 370 -15.23 -18.73 -11.25
CA GLY A 370 -16.52 -19.39 -11.04
C GLY A 370 -17.28 -18.90 -9.79
N GLN A 371 -16.57 -18.39 -8.78
CA GLN A 371 -17.14 -17.90 -7.52
C GLN A 371 -17.33 -16.38 -7.50
N GLU A 372 -16.67 -15.64 -8.39
CA GLU A 372 -16.72 -14.17 -8.48
C GLU A 372 -18.17 -13.62 -8.48
N PRO A 373 -19.16 -14.17 -9.22
CA PRO A 373 -20.53 -13.67 -9.16
C PRO A 373 -21.22 -13.87 -7.80
N ALA A 374 -20.87 -14.91 -7.06
CA ALA A 374 -21.39 -15.14 -5.71
C ALA A 374 -20.75 -14.16 -4.72
N ILE A 375 -19.44 -13.96 -4.83
CA ILE A 375 -18.69 -13.00 -4.02
C ILE A 375 -19.19 -11.58 -4.26
N ASN A 376 -19.35 -11.14 -5.52
CA ASN A 376 -19.83 -9.80 -5.84
C ASN A 376 -21.24 -9.53 -5.28
N ARG A 377 -22.13 -10.52 -5.30
CA ARG A 377 -23.47 -10.40 -4.68
C ARG A 377 -23.37 -10.29 -3.17
N ALA A 378 -22.51 -11.08 -2.54
CA ALA A 378 -22.28 -11.01 -1.11
C ALA A 378 -21.67 -9.65 -0.70
N ASP A 379 -20.70 -9.14 -1.47
CA ASP A 379 -20.04 -7.85 -1.23
C ASP A 379 -21.04 -6.68 -1.23
N VAL A 380 -22.05 -6.71 -2.12
CA VAL A 380 -23.12 -5.70 -2.12
C VAL A 380 -23.94 -5.75 -0.83
N LEU A 381 -24.32 -6.94 -0.36
CA LEU A 381 -25.07 -7.11 0.89
C LEU A 381 -24.24 -6.65 2.09
N VAL A 382 -22.98 -7.04 2.13
CA VAL A 382 -22.01 -6.66 3.15
C VAL A 382 -21.82 -5.15 3.20
N GLN A 383 -21.57 -4.52 2.06
CA GLN A 383 -21.37 -3.07 1.98
C GLN A 383 -22.65 -2.32 2.36
N SER A 384 -23.83 -2.85 2.02
CA SER A 384 -25.11 -2.25 2.43
C SER A 384 -25.25 -2.19 3.96
N LYS A 385 -24.84 -3.26 4.66
CA LYS A 385 -24.82 -3.33 6.12
C LYS A 385 -23.78 -2.37 6.71
N VAL A 386 -22.54 -2.41 6.21
CA VAL A 386 -21.43 -1.59 6.71
C VAL A 386 -21.70 -0.09 6.50
N GLU A 387 -22.27 0.30 5.37
CA GLU A 387 -22.57 1.70 5.07
C GLU A 387 -23.92 2.19 5.62
N GLY A 388 -24.74 1.31 6.20
CA GLY A 388 -26.12 1.62 6.59
C GLY A 388 -26.97 2.08 5.39
N LYS A 389 -26.72 1.54 4.20
CA LYS A 389 -27.41 1.89 2.95
C LYS A 389 -28.24 0.73 2.44
N THR A 390 -29.21 1.03 1.58
CA THR A 390 -29.96 0.00 0.87
C THR A 390 -29.09 -0.68 -0.20
N VAL A 391 -29.37 -1.95 -0.50
CA VAL A 391 -28.72 -2.71 -1.59
C VAL A 391 -28.74 -1.92 -2.90
N GLN A 392 -29.87 -1.34 -3.28
CA GLN A 392 -30.00 -0.54 -4.50
C GLN A 392 -29.10 0.72 -4.50
N GLN A 393 -28.90 1.37 -3.34
CA GLN A 393 -28.01 2.52 -3.24
C GLN A 393 -26.54 2.10 -3.41
N VAL A 394 -26.17 0.94 -2.88
CA VAL A 394 -24.83 0.36 -3.08
C VAL A 394 -24.65 -0.03 -4.54
N GLU A 395 -25.59 -0.80 -5.11
CA GLU A 395 -25.54 -1.21 -6.52
C GLU A 395 -25.45 -0.02 -7.47
N LYS A 396 -26.18 1.08 -7.23
CA LYS A 396 -26.08 2.31 -8.07
C LYS A 396 -24.71 2.98 -7.99
N LYS A 397 -24.01 2.88 -6.85
CA LYS A 397 -22.61 3.32 -6.75
C LYS A 397 -21.66 2.38 -7.49
N THR A 398 -21.96 1.08 -7.50
CA THR A 398 -21.15 0.04 -8.15
C THR A 398 -21.41 -0.07 -9.67
N THR A 399 -22.61 0.28 -10.14
CA THR A 399 -23.09 0.21 -11.55
C THR A 399 -23.16 1.56 -12.26
N GLY A 400 -22.94 2.67 -11.55
CA GLY A 400 -22.78 3.97 -12.19
C GLY A 400 -21.60 3.93 -13.17
N PRO A 401 -21.65 4.64 -14.32
CA PRO A 401 -20.48 4.77 -15.16
C PRO A 401 -19.34 5.28 -14.29
N LEU A 402 -18.18 4.62 -14.34
CA LEU A 402 -16.93 5.22 -13.88
C LEU A 402 -16.95 6.67 -14.37
N PRO A 403 -16.70 7.70 -13.52
CA PRO A 403 -16.61 9.05 -14.01
C PRO A 403 -15.62 9.05 -15.17
N ALA A 404 -16.12 9.35 -16.39
CA ALA A 404 -15.34 9.38 -17.60
C ALA A 404 -14.18 10.35 -17.39
N GLY A 405 -13.00 9.78 -17.14
CA GLY A 405 -11.89 10.54 -16.59
C GLY A 405 -10.78 9.70 -15.97
N GLN A 406 -10.00 9.06 -16.84
CA GLN A 406 -8.59 8.66 -16.67
C GLN A 406 -8.27 7.21 -16.28
N SER A 407 -8.62 6.28 -17.16
CA SER A 407 -7.59 5.42 -17.76
C SER A 407 -7.10 6.13 -19.04
N ALA A 408 -6.05 6.93 -18.96
CA ALA A 408 -5.42 7.44 -20.16
C ALA A 408 -4.35 6.43 -20.57
N TYR A 409 -4.73 5.45 -21.39
CA TYR A 409 -4.03 4.99 -22.58
C TYR A 409 -5.06 4.17 -23.36
N ALA A 410 -5.35 4.61 -24.58
CA ALA A 410 -6.21 3.88 -25.49
C ALA A 410 -5.58 2.51 -25.75
N ALA A 411 -6.38 1.44 -25.65
CA ALA A 411 -6.03 0.20 -26.32
C ALA A 411 -5.91 0.49 -27.83
N PRO A 412 -4.97 -0.13 -28.56
CA PRO A 412 -5.05 -0.15 -30.01
C PRO A 412 -6.38 -0.82 -30.37
N LYS A 413 -7.21 -0.15 -31.18
CA LYS A 413 -8.42 -0.76 -31.73
C LYS A 413 -8.01 -1.96 -32.61
N PRO A 414 -8.70 -3.11 -32.55
CA PRO A 414 -8.49 -4.17 -33.50
C PRO A 414 -8.99 -3.71 -34.87
N GLY A 415 -8.14 -3.81 -35.90
CA GLY A 415 -8.54 -3.67 -37.29
C GLY A 415 -8.57 -2.24 -37.84
N MET A 416 -7.41 -1.69 -38.20
CA MET A 416 -7.28 -0.82 -39.36
C MET A 416 -5.94 -1.11 -40.03
N ALA A 417 -6.01 -1.73 -41.21
CA ALA A 417 -4.89 -1.88 -42.10
C ALA A 417 -4.44 -0.50 -42.59
N THR A 418 -3.16 -0.17 -42.40
CA THR A 418 -2.51 0.88 -43.17
C THR A 418 -1.17 0.36 -43.66
N SER A 419 -1.16 0.04 -44.95
CA SER A 419 0.04 -0.16 -45.76
C SER A 419 0.99 1.02 -45.58
N GLN A 420 2.19 0.75 -45.06
CA GLN A 420 3.34 1.61 -45.33
C GLN A 420 4.53 0.74 -45.68
N THR A 421 4.93 0.94 -46.92
CA THR A 421 6.03 0.35 -47.67
C THR A 421 7.35 0.52 -46.92
N ILE A 422 8.01 -0.60 -46.62
CA ILE A 422 9.39 -0.65 -46.12
C ILE A 422 10.32 -0.50 -47.34
N PRO A 423 11.22 0.48 -47.42
CA PRO A 423 12.33 0.41 -48.39
C PRO A 423 13.38 -0.59 -47.88
N PRO A 424 13.98 -1.41 -48.76
CA PRO A 424 14.88 -2.48 -48.33
C PRO A 424 16.24 -1.92 -47.84
N PRO A 425 16.86 -2.54 -46.82
CA PRO A 425 18.20 -2.16 -46.39
C PRO A 425 19.24 -2.65 -47.40
N GLN A 426 20.17 -1.75 -47.73
CA GLN A 426 21.33 -2.01 -48.58
C GLN A 426 22.30 -3.00 -47.92
N LYS A 427 22.84 -3.88 -48.76
CA LYS A 427 23.97 -4.77 -48.48
C LYS A 427 25.23 -3.95 -48.19
N SER A 428 25.94 -4.26 -47.12
CA SER A 428 27.40 -4.22 -47.13
C SER A 428 27.97 -5.37 -46.29
N SER A 429 28.96 -5.99 -46.91
CA SER A 429 29.69 -7.19 -46.54
C SER A 429 30.75 -6.93 -45.47
N ALA A 430 30.92 -7.88 -44.54
CA ALA A 430 32.20 -8.54 -44.24
C ALA A 430 32.05 -9.45 -43.02
N ALA A 431 32.29 -10.75 -43.20
CA ALA A 431 32.56 -11.68 -42.12
C ALA A 431 34.00 -11.48 -41.58
N PRO A 432 34.27 -11.88 -40.34
CA PRO A 432 35.18 -13.02 -40.19
C PRO A 432 34.70 -14.10 -39.20
N ALA A 433 35.36 -15.25 -39.35
CA ALA A 433 35.12 -16.61 -38.84
C ALA A 433 35.08 -16.80 -37.30
N PRO A 434 34.57 -17.94 -36.80
CA PRO A 434 34.34 -18.18 -35.37
C PRO A 434 35.62 -18.65 -34.64
N ALA A 435 35.86 -18.08 -33.45
CA ALA A 435 36.89 -18.55 -32.52
C ALA A 435 36.36 -19.67 -31.62
N SER A 436 37.28 -20.58 -31.30
CA SER A 436 37.12 -21.91 -30.72
C SER A 436 36.56 -21.97 -29.30
N ALA A 437 35.96 -23.12 -29.01
CA ALA A 437 35.46 -23.54 -27.71
C ALA A 437 36.58 -23.64 -26.65
N ALA A 438 36.43 -22.92 -25.55
CA ALA A 438 37.22 -23.09 -24.33
C ALA A 438 36.49 -24.03 -23.36
N LYS A 439 37.20 -25.06 -22.87
CA LYS A 439 36.77 -26.03 -21.86
C LYS A 439 36.41 -25.34 -20.53
N PRO A 440 35.44 -25.87 -19.76
CA PRO A 440 35.16 -25.40 -18.42
C PRO A 440 36.27 -25.83 -17.43
N PRO A 441 36.54 -25.03 -16.38
CA PRO A 441 37.56 -25.34 -15.37
C PRO A 441 37.12 -26.48 -14.43
N PRO A 442 38.08 -27.21 -13.84
CA PRO A 442 37.79 -28.32 -12.94
C PRO A 442 37.22 -27.85 -11.58
N PRO A 443 36.46 -28.71 -10.89
CA PRO A 443 35.84 -28.38 -9.61
C PRO A 443 36.88 -28.23 -8.48
N PRO A 444 36.60 -27.39 -7.47
CA PRO A 444 37.50 -27.18 -6.34
C PRO A 444 37.56 -28.40 -5.41
N PRO A 445 38.70 -28.60 -4.71
CA PRO A 445 38.87 -29.72 -3.78
C PRO A 445 38.01 -29.56 -2.50
N PRO A 446 37.66 -30.67 -1.84
CA PRO A 446 36.84 -30.67 -0.64
C PRO A 446 37.60 -30.02 0.54
N ARG A 447 36.92 -29.13 1.29
CA ARG A 447 37.46 -28.58 2.54
C ARG A 447 37.26 -29.56 3.71
N PRO A 448 38.24 -29.62 4.64
CA PRO A 448 38.25 -30.57 5.74
C PRO A 448 37.24 -30.20 6.84
N THR A 449 36.69 -31.23 7.45
CA THR A 449 35.92 -31.19 8.70
C THR A 449 36.84 -30.82 9.86
N GLY A 450 36.62 -29.66 10.47
CA GLY A 450 37.31 -29.22 11.68
C GLY A 450 36.33 -28.52 12.61
N LYS A 451 36.11 -29.14 13.79
CA LYS A 451 35.54 -28.50 14.97
C LYS A 451 36.53 -27.48 15.50
N GLU A 452 36.07 -26.30 15.92
CA GLU A 452 36.57 -25.51 17.07
C GLU A 452 35.80 -24.19 17.14
N GLN A 453 34.99 -24.02 18.19
CA GLN A 453 35.29 -23.30 19.45
C GLN A 453 34.99 -21.79 19.35
N PHE A 454 34.02 -21.38 20.18
CA PHE A 454 33.57 -20.02 20.38
C PHE A 454 34.54 -19.27 21.30
N SER A 455 34.90 -18.03 20.94
CA SER A 455 35.50 -17.06 21.85
C SER A 455 34.72 -15.76 21.79
N VAL A 456 34.13 -15.40 22.92
CA VAL A 456 33.43 -14.12 23.17
C VAL A 456 34.45 -13.12 23.72
N TYR A 457 34.47 -11.90 23.19
CA TYR A 457 35.17 -10.79 23.82
C TYR A 457 34.18 -9.65 24.13
N LEU A 458 33.97 -9.43 25.42
CA LEU A 458 33.44 -8.20 25.99
C LEU A 458 34.55 -7.13 25.96
N VAL A 459 34.23 -5.93 25.48
CA VAL A 459 35.08 -4.75 25.69
C VAL A 459 34.26 -3.71 26.45
N GLN A 460 34.70 -3.48 27.69
CA GLN A 460 34.24 -2.43 28.58
C GLN A 460 34.75 -1.06 28.09
N LYS A 461 33.87 -0.06 28.18
CA LYS A 461 34.20 1.36 28.01
C LYS A 461 35.10 1.84 29.14
N THR A 462 36.06 2.69 28.79
CA THR A 462 36.55 3.78 29.63
C THR A 462 36.34 5.08 28.89
#